data_AF-A0A8J6BBQ9-F1
#
_entry.id   AF-A0A8J6BBQ9-F1
#
_cell.length_a   1.000
_cell.length_b   1.000
_cell.length_c   1.000
_cell.angle_alpha   90.00
_cell.angle_beta   90.00
_cell.angle_gamma   90.00
#
_symmetry.space_group_name_H-M   'P 1'
#
loop_
_entity.id
_entity.type
_entity.pdbx_description
1 polymer ?
#
loop_
_entity_poly.entity_id
_entity_poly.type
_entity_poly.pdbx_seq_one_letter_code
_entity_poly.pdbx_strand_id
1 'polypeptide(L)'
;MEAILPGVLLFTLAAASTPTPTSGPVPVPFGLKTKSLNFNTTLYWDYSVTSVTPYFQVAYYKNGSWTVVKNCENISRNYCDLSEKIVDPYTYYHVGVKAFVGSQMSNYAKTEIYLINDGK
;
A
#
# COMPACT_ATOMS: atom_id res chain seq x y z
N MET A 1 -66.35 2.50 31.29
CA MET A 1 -65.63 1.25 31.01
C MET A 1 -64.87 1.47 29.71
N GLU A 2 -63.56 1.64 29.85
CA GLU A 2 -62.59 1.71 28.74
C GLU A 2 -62.54 0.35 28.05
N ALA A 3 -62.51 0.33 26.72
CA ALA A 3 -62.09 -0.84 25.95
C ALA A 3 -61.24 -0.37 24.77
N ILE A 4 -59.93 -0.31 25.01
CA ILE A 4 -58.87 -0.14 24.00
C ILE A 4 -58.47 -1.55 23.53
N LEU A 5 -58.35 -1.77 22.22
CA LEU A 5 -57.61 -2.88 21.60
C LEU A 5 -57.31 -2.49 20.12
N PRO A 6 -56.22 -2.98 19.50
CA PRO A 6 -54.83 -2.93 19.94
C PRO A 6 -53.93 -2.32 18.84
N GLY A 7 -52.85 -1.65 19.27
CA GLY A 7 -51.82 -1.13 18.36
C GLY A 7 -51.04 -2.26 17.67
N VAL A 8 -50.93 -2.17 16.35
CA VAL A 8 -50.09 -3.04 15.52
C VAL A 8 -48.63 -2.67 15.78
N LEU A 9 -47.88 -3.53 16.47
CA LEU A 9 -46.42 -3.38 16.58
C LEU A 9 -45.77 -3.77 15.25
N LEU A 10 -45.30 -2.78 14.49
CA LEU A 10 -44.39 -2.98 13.38
C LEU A 10 -43.00 -3.30 13.94
N PHE A 11 -42.60 -4.57 13.88
CA PHE A 11 -41.22 -4.97 14.14
C PHE A 11 -40.34 -4.54 12.97
N THR A 12 -39.53 -3.51 13.17
CA THR A 12 -38.48 -3.14 12.22
C THR A 12 -37.34 -4.15 12.32
N LEU A 13 -37.02 -4.84 11.21
CA LEU A 13 -35.77 -5.59 11.10
C LEU A 13 -34.62 -4.58 11.07
N ALA A 14 -33.89 -4.45 12.18
CA ALA A 14 -32.58 -3.82 12.14
C ALA A 14 -31.63 -4.78 11.39
N ALA A 15 -31.21 -4.40 10.19
CA ALA A 15 -30.09 -5.05 9.53
C ALA A 15 -28.86 -4.84 10.42
N ALA A 16 -28.37 -5.89 11.06
CA ALA A 16 -27.07 -5.87 11.71
C ALA A 16 -26.02 -5.69 10.60
N SER A 17 -25.55 -4.46 10.41
CA SER A 17 -24.34 -4.19 9.64
C SER A 17 -23.19 -4.86 10.38
N THR A 18 -22.79 -6.03 9.90
CA THR A 18 -21.53 -6.64 10.30
C THR A 18 -20.44 -5.58 10.09
N PRO A 19 -19.62 -5.24 11.13
CA PRO A 19 -18.46 -4.42 10.88
C PRO A 19 -17.62 -5.17 9.86
N THR A 20 -17.38 -4.54 8.71
CA THR A 20 -16.36 -4.99 7.76
C THR A 20 -15.09 -5.27 8.56
N PRO A 21 -14.37 -6.39 8.31
CA PRO A 21 -13.13 -6.69 9.01
C PRO A 21 -12.20 -5.49 8.82
N THR A 22 -12.08 -4.71 9.88
CA THR A 22 -11.19 -3.56 9.94
C THR A 22 -9.79 -4.15 9.91
N SER A 23 -9.07 -3.90 8.81
CA SER A 23 -7.64 -4.17 8.68
C SER A 23 -6.93 -3.78 9.98
N GLY A 24 -6.47 -4.76 10.75
CA GLY A 24 -5.60 -4.51 11.90
C GLY A 24 -4.24 -4.02 11.39
N PRO A 25 -3.50 -3.20 12.16
CA PRO A 25 -2.58 -2.22 11.61
C PRO A 25 -1.25 -2.88 11.26
N VAL A 26 -1.19 -3.62 10.16
CA VAL A 26 0.10 -3.93 9.54
C VAL A 26 0.78 -2.58 9.32
N PRO A 27 1.93 -2.32 9.97
CA PRO A 27 2.60 -1.04 9.86
C PRO A 27 2.80 -0.68 8.40
N VAL A 28 2.64 0.60 8.07
CA VAL A 28 2.95 1.07 6.72
C VAL A 28 4.46 1.28 6.66
N PRO A 29 5.16 0.83 5.60
CA PRO A 29 6.56 1.20 5.39
C PRO A 29 6.74 2.71 5.45
N PHE A 30 7.90 3.17 5.90
CA PHE A 30 8.17 4.60 6.07
C PHE A 30 9.60 4.94 5.64
N GLY A 31 9.97 6.22 5.70
CA GLY A 31 11.34 6.62 5.37
C GLY A 31 11.76 6.29 3.94
N LEU A 32 10.83 6.32 2.99
CA LEU A 32 11.10 6.00 1.59
C LEU A 32 12.21 6.91 1.05
N LYS A 33 13.27 6.30 0.53
CA LYS A 33 14.45 6.98 -0.01
C LYS A 33 14.81 6.38 -1.35
N THR A 34 15.05 7.24 -2.33
CA THR A 34 15.50 6.82 -3.66
C THR A 34 16.95 7.18 -3.84
N LYS A 35 17.74 6.24 -4.37
CA LYS A 35 19.09 6.52 -4.89
C LYS A 35 19.08 6.21 -6.38
N SER A 36 19.52 7.18 -7.18
CA SER A 36 19.69 6.97 -8.61
C SER A 36 21.07 7.46 -9.05
N LEU A 37 21.82 6.62 -9.76
CA LEU A 37 23.10 6.97 -10.37
C LEU A 37 23.24 6.23 -11.70
N ASN A 38 23.51 6.94 -12.80
CA ASN A 38 23.64 6.35 -14.14
C ASN A 38 22.46 5.43 -14.51
N PHE A 39 21.23 5.91 -14.26
CA PHE A 39 19.97 5.15 -14.48
C PHE A 39 19.80 3.90 -13.61
N ASN A 40 20.74 3.61 -12.70
CA ASN A 40 20.55 2.61 -11.67
C ASN A 40 19.75 3.21 -10.51
N THR A 41 18.46 2.88 -10.44
CA THR A 41 17.51 3.47 -9.49
C THR A 41 17.08 2.42 -8.49
N THR A 42 17.39 2.63 -7.21
CA THR A 42 16.96 1.75 -6.10
C THR A 42 16.11 2.53 -5.10
N LEU A 43 14.95 1.97 -4.76
CA LEU A 43 14.09 2.44 -3.67
C LEU A 43 14.43 1.67 -2.39
N TYR A 44 14.54 2.40 -1.28
CA TYR A 44 14.74 1.89 0.07
C TYR A 44 13.60 2.34 0.98
N TRP A 45 13.28 1.55 2.00
CA TRP A 45 12.31 1.92 3.03
C TRP A 45 12.67 1.33 4.39
N ASP A 46 12.23 2.00 5.45
CA ASP A 46 12.29 1.51 6.80
C ASP A 46 10.97 0.79 7.15
N TYR A 47 11.05 -0.12 8.13
CA TYR A 47 9.88 -0.86 8.59
C TYR A 47 10.00 -1.19 10.07
N SER A 48 8.89 -1.03 10.81
CA SER A 48 8.85 -1.36 12.24
C SER A 48 9.00 -2.86 12.44
N VAL A 49 9.79 -3.25 13.45
CA VAL A 49 9.99 -4.67 13.77
C VAL A 49 8.65 -5.28 14.19
N THR A 50 8.34 -6.43 13.59
CA THR A 50 7.17 -7.25 13.90
C THR A 50 7.61 -8.62 14.44
N SER A 51 6.74 -9.30 15.18
CA SER A 51 7.01 -10.67 15.68
C SER A 51 7.09 -11.73 14.58
N VAL A 52 6.48 -11.44 13.43
CA VAL A 52 6.52 -12.27 12.22
C VAL A 52 7.31 -11.53 11.15
N THR A 53 8.16 -12.24 10.39
CA THR A 53 8.92 -11.65 9.28
C THR A 53 7.97 -11.05 8.23
N PRO A 54 8.06 -9.74 7.94
CA PRO A 54 7.24 -9.11 6.92
C PRO A 54 7.74 -9.44 5.52
N TYR A 55 6.82 -9.41 4.56
CA TYR A 55 7.14 -9.40 3.14
C TYR A 55 6.65 -8.11 2.50
N PHE A 56 7.29 -7.69 1.42
CA PHE A 56 7.01 -6.43 0.75
C PHE A 56 6.65 -6.65 -0.71
N GLN A 57 5.83 -5.74 -1.22
CA GLN A 57 5.51 -5.64 -2.64
C GLN A 57 5.67 -4.19 -3.08
N VAL A 58 6.45 -3.98 -4.13
CA VAL A 58 6.64 -2.67 -4.75
C VAL A 58 5.82 -2.60 -6.04
N ALA A 59 5.14 -1.48 -6.24
CA ALA A 59 4.41 -1.17 -7.46
C ALA A 59 4.74 0.25 -7.92
N TYR A 60 4.62 0.50 -9.21
CA TYR A 60 4.78 1.81 -9.82
C TYR A 60 3.56 2.14 -10.67
N TYR A 61 3.23 3.42 -10.76
CA TYR A 61 2.12 3.88 -11.58
C TYR A 61 2.59 4.10 -13.01
N LYS A 62 1.92 3.47 -13.97
CA LYS A 62 2.17 3.61 -15.41
C LYS A 62 0.87 3.44 -16.18
N ASN A 63 0.66 4.27 -17.19
CA ASN A 63 -0.48 4.18 -18.11
C ASN A 63 -1.85 4.09 -17.40
N GLY A 64 -2.07 4.90 -16.36
CA GLY A 64 -3.34 4.93 -15.64
C GLY A 64 -3.51 3.85 -14.56
N SER A 65 -2.53 2.96 -14.37
CA SER A 65 -2.66 1.81 -13.46
C SER A 65 -1.40 1.56 -12.63
N TRP A 66 -1.57 0.92 -11.46
CA TRP A 66 -0.46 0.43 -10.65
C TRP A 66 0.01 -0.92 -11.19
N THR A 67 1.29 -1.00 -11.55
CA THR A 67 1.94 -2.23 -12.01
C THR A 67 2.92 -2.73 -10.96
N VAL A 68 2.82 -4.02 -10.62
CA VAL A 68 3.74 -4.66 -9.66
C VAL A 68 5.10 -4.89 -10.28
N VAL A 69 6.15 -4.59 -9.52
CA VAL A 69 7.54 -4.86 -9.90
C VAL A 69 7.84 -6.32 -9.56
N LYS A 70 7.84 -7.21 -10.56
CA LYS A 70 7.89 -8.67 -10.36
C LYS A 70 9.06 -9.15 -9.49
N ASN A 71 10.25 -8.57 -9.65
CA ASN A 71 11.44 -8.90 -8.85
C ASN A 71 11.38 -8.36 -7.40
N CYS A 72 10.37 -7.56 -7.09
CA CYS A 72 10.10 -6.97 -5.79
C CYS A 72 8.70 -7.30 -5.27
N GLU A 73 8.15 -8.44 -5.71
CA GLU A 73 6.96 -9.04 -5.14
C GLU A 73 7.39 -10.11 -4.12
N ASN A 74 6.79 -10.06 -2.93
CA ASN A 74 7.03 -11.01 -1.84
C ASN A 74 8.50 -11.09 -1.38
N ILE A 75 9.13 -9.94 -1.16
CA ILE A 75 10.53 -9.86 -0.71
C ILE A 75 10.63 -9.52 0.78
N SER A 76 11.61 -10.04 1.50
CA SER A 76 11.85 -9.69 2.91
C SER A 76 12.87 -8.56 3.09
N ARG A 77 13.58 -8.19 2.03
CA ARG A 77 14.53 -7.08 2.01
C ARG A 77 13.81 -5.73 1.91
N ASN A 78 14.44 -4.70 2.43
CA ASN A 78 13.92 -3.34 2.51
C ASN A 78 14.32 -2.44 1.33
N TYR A 79 14.60 -3.04 0.18
CA TYR A 79 14.96 -2.33 -1.03
C TYR A 79 14.48 -3.03 -2.30
N CYS A 80 14.29 -2.24 -3.35
CA CYS A 80 13.87 -2.70 -4.66
C CYS A 80 14.63 -1.96 -5.77
N ASP A 81 15.21 -2.72 -6.70
CA ASP A 81 15.78 -2.20 -7.93
C ASP A 81 14.65 -1.89 -8.93
N LEU A 82 14.59 -0.63 -9.33
CA LEU A 82 13.61 -0.05 -10.23
C LEU A 82 14.23 0.43 -11.55
N SER A 83 15.50 0.14 -11.80
CA SER A 83 16.27 0.66 -12.95
C SER A 83 15.60 0.35 -14.29
N GLU A 84 14.97 -0.81 -14.43
CA GLU A 84 14.24 -1.18 -15.65
C GLU A 84 12.85 -0.54 -15.79
N LYS A 85 12.31 0.02 -14.70
CA LYS A 85 10.93 0.54 -14.64
C LYS A 85 10.92 2.07 -14.65
N ILE A 86 11.98 2.68 -14.15
CA ILE A 86 12.21 4.11 -14.02
C ILE A 86 13.39 4.46 -14.94
N VAL A 87 13.09 4.63 -16.23
CA VAL A 87 14.11 4.76 -17.29
C VAL A 87 14.10 6.13 -17.96
N ASP A 88 12.96 6.83 -17.95
CA ASP A 88 12.80 8.11 -18.63
C ASP A 88 13.03 9.25 -17.64
N PRO A 89 14.10 10.05 -17.80
CA PRO A 89 14.40 11.14 -16.88
C PRO A 89 13.43 12.31 -16.96
N TYR A 90 12.57 12.35 -17.99
CA TYR A 90 11.55 13.39 -18.15
C TYR A 90 10.19 12.97 -17.59
N THR A 91 10.06 11.75 -17.06
CA THR A 91 8.83 11.23 -16.48
C THR A 91 8.85 11.29 -14.95
N TYR A 92 7.75 11.75 -14.37
CA TYR A 92 7.47 11.62 -12.94
C TYR A 92 6.86 10.26 -12.66
N TYR A 93 7.51 9.48 -11.79
CA TYR A 93 7.02 8.16 -11.43
C TYR A 93 6.49 8.14 -10.01
N HIS A 94 5.22 7.74 -9.85
CA HIS A 94 4.71 7.38 -8.54
C HIS A 94 5.07 5.93 -8.24
N VAL A 95 5.70 5.70 -7.11
CA VAL A 95 6.09 4.37 -6.65
C VAL A 95 5.54 4.16 -5.26
N GLY A 96 5.13 2.94 -4.95
CA GLY A 96 4.65 2.58 -3.63
C GLY A 96 5.12 1.22 -3.18
N VAL A 97 5.30 1.08 -1.87
CA VAL A 97 5.57 -0.17 -1.20
C VAL A 97 4.49 -0.45 -0.14
N LYS A 98 4.05 -1.69 -0.06
CA LYS A 98 3.19 -2.19 1.03
C LYS A 98 3.81 -3.41 1.67
N ALA A 99 3.44 -3.66 2.92
CA ALA A 99 3.88 -4.81 3.69
C ALA A 99 2.78 -5.85 3.85
N PHE A 100 3.19 -7.09 4.01
CA PHE A 100 2.37 -8.25 4.34
C PHE A 100 2.92 -8.89 5.61
N VAL A 101 2.03 -9.16 6.55
CA VAL A 101 2.35 -9.86 7.80
C VAL A 101 1.28 -10.92 8.01
N GLY A 102 1.64 -12.19 7.82
CA GLY A 102 0.67 -13.28 7.73
C GLY A 102 -0.27 -13.08 6.53
N SER A 103 -1.58 -13.09 6.77
CA SER A 103 -2.62 -12.86 5.76
C SER A 103 -3.05 -11.39 5.63
N GLN A 104 -2.51 -10.49 6.45
CA GLN A 104 -2.88 -9.08 6.47
C GLN A 104 -1.89 -8.23 5.66
N MET A 105 -2.35 -7.09 5.15
CA MET A 105 -1.53 -6.15 4.38
C MET A 105 -1.70 -4.71 4.85
N SER A 106 -0.64 -3.90 4.68
CA SER A 106 -0.67 -2.46 4.92
C SER A 106 -1.26 -1.71 3.72
N ASN A 107 -1.58 -0.43 3.95
CA ASN A 107 -1.67 0.54 2.84
C ASN A 107 -0.31 0.72 2.17
N TYR A 108 -0.31 1.28 0.96
CA TYR A 108 0.92 1.70 0.30
C TYR A 108 1.48 2.96 0.93
N ALA A 109 2.74 2.94 1.32
CA ALA A 109 3.53 4.17 1.38
C ALA A 109 3.98 4.53 -0.03
N LYS A 110 3.81 5.80 -0.40
CA LYS A 110 4.05 6.29 -1.76
C LYS A 110 5.13 7.36 -1.76
N THR A 111 5.86 7.43 -2.85
CA THR A 111 6.81 8.50 -3.14
C THR A 111 6.80 8.79 -4.63
N GLU A 112 7.39 9.93 -4.98
CA GLU A 112 7.62 10.33 -6.36
C GLU A 112 9.11 10.23 -6.65
N ILE A 113 9.45 9.66 -7.80
CA ILE A 113 10.83 9.58 -8.27
C ILE A 113 10.97 10.49 -9.47
N TYR A 114 11.95 11.38 -9.39
CA TYR A 114 12.44 12.20 -10.49
C TYR A 114 13.93 11.91 -10.69
N LEU A 115 14.33 11.59 -11.91
CA LEU A 115 15.73 11.37 -12.24
C LEU A 115 16.36 12.72 -12.60
N ILE A 116 17.00 13.37 -11.62
CA ILE A 116 17.88 14.49 -11.92
C ILE A 116 19.11 13.97 -12.67
N ASN A 117 19.34 14.50 -13.87
CA ASN A 117 20.65 14.40 -14.48
C ASN A 117 21.56 15.36 -13.69
N ASP A 118 22.47 14.85 -12.86
CA ASP A 118 23.54 15.66 -12.22
C ASP A 118 24.60 16.10 -13.25
N GLY A 119 24.15 16.54 -14.42
CA GLY A 119 24.97 17.06 -15.50
C GLY A 119 25.12 18.57 -15.38
N LYS A 120 25.99 19.01 -14.46
CA LYS A 120 26.63 20.34 -14.43
C LYS A 120 25.73 21.57 -14.23
#